data_AF-A0A7S3K8R1-F1
#
_entry.id   AF-A0A7S3K8R1-F1
#
_cell.length_a   1.000
_cell.length_b   1.000
_cell.length_c   1.000
_cell.angle_alpha   90.00
_cell.angle_beta   90.00
_cell.angle_gamma   90.00
#
_symmetry.space_group_name_H-M   'P 1'
#
loop_
_entity.id
_entity.type
_entity.pdbx_description
1 polymer ?
#
loop_
_entity_poly.entity_id
_entity_poly.type
_entity_poly.pdbx_seq_one_letter_code
_entity_poly.pdbx_strand_id
1 'polypeptide(L)'
;TKPCLYAVQVSLPETGYERVSHFSVVAHHNETSHIHLREGVSMENVLESNQYKFFKFVNRDSDATNVTFTVRSHHGDADIFVSKTEKYPNEEHFDRKSDLSSRFADEVVFSKNKKMKSIEGTYYIGVKGVEYTSYSIIASITRKGDKGDDEDDVVGPREIVPFQLREGVTHNEFLSEKTKKYYKFKTTMRGEDIHDIRITLTASSGKYQYFVR
;
A
#
# COMPACT_ATOMS: atom_id res chain seq x y z
N THR A 1 6.95 -13.06 18.25
CA THR A 1 6.50 -11.74 17.75
C THR A 1 5.26 -11.33 18.51
N LYS A 2 5.07 -10.04 18.80
CA LYS A 2 3.89 -9.57 19.55
C LYS A 2 2.93 -8.84 18.60
N PRO A 3 1.66 -9.23 18.51
CA PRO A 3 0.68 -8.49 17.73
C PRO A 3 0.34 -7.17 18.43
N CYS A 4 0.35 -6.07 17.68
CA CYS A 4 0.00 -4.75 18.17
C CYS A 4 -1.19 -4.20 17.38
N LEU A 5 -2.12 -3.59 18.10
CA LEU A 5 -3.31 -2.96 17.56
C LEU A 5 -3.34 -1.51 18.05
N TYR A 6 -3.36 -0.59 17.09
CA TYR A 6 -3.55 0.83 17.33
C TYR A 6 -4.92 1.21 16.82
N ALA A 7 -5.71 1.92 17.61
CA ALA A 7 -7.02 2.43 17.23
C ALA A 7 -6.98 3.96 17.20
N VAL A 8 -7.54 4.55 16.14
CA VAL A 8 -7.62 6.01 15.99
C VAL A 8 -9.06 6.39 15.79
N GLN A 9 -9.57 7.27 16.65
CA GLN A 9 -10.83 7.95 16.43
C GLN A 9 -10.54 9.36 15.91
N VAL A 10 -11.24 9.79 14.87
CA VAL A 10 -11.18 11.15 14.34
C VAL A 10 -12.59 11.74 14.37
N SER A 11 -12.71 13.00 14.84
CA SER A 11 -13.97 13.71 14.96
C SER A 11 -13.77 15.22 14.83
N LEU A 12 -14.85 15.97 14.58
CA LEU A 12 -14.78 17.44 14.62
C LEU A 12 -14.57 17.94 16.06
N PRO A 13 -13.95 19.12 16.26
CA PRO A 13 -13.85 19.75 17.58
C PRO A 13 -15.23 20.08 18.15
N GLU A 14 -15.43 19.88 19.46
CA GLU A 14 -16.73 20.11 20.11
C GLU A 14 -17.14 21.59 20.19
N THR A 15 -16.16 22.49 20.15
CA THR A 15 -16.36 23.94 20.36
C THR A 15 -16.20 24.77 19.07
N GLY A 16 -16.39 24.17 17.89
CA GLY A 16 -16.17 24.82 16.59
C GLY A 16 -17.44 25.00 15.77
N TYR A 17 -17.45 26.01 14.88
CA TYR A 17 -18.45 26.17 13.81
C TYR A 17 -18.18 25.26 12.59
N GLU A 18 -17.19 24.36 12.70
CA GLU A 18 -16.75 23.50 11.61
C GLU A 18 -17.83 22.45 11.33
N ARG A 19 -18.41 22.48 10.12
CA ARG A 19 -19.46 21.53 9.71
C ARG A 19 -18.93 20.33 8.96
N VAL A 20 -17.79 20.51 8.30
CA VAL A 20 -17.13 19.50 7.48
C VAL A 20 -15.62 19.65 7.60
N SER A 21 -14.88 18.54 7.65
CA SER A 21 -13.42 18.55 7.49
C SER A 21 -13.01 17.43 6.57
N HIS A 22 -12.10 17.73 5.64
CA HIS A 22 -11.46 16.74 4.79
C HIS A 22 -10.06 16.46 5.30
N PHE A 23 -9.71 15.19 5.39
CA PHE A 23 -8.41 14.77 5.89
C PHE A 23 -7.95 13.48 5.24
N SER A 24 -6.65 13.22 5.34
CA SER A 24 -6.07 11.94 5.02
C SER A 24 -5.45 11.30 6.25
N VAL A 25 -5.44 9.97 6.29
CA VAL A 25 -4.82 9.18 7.37
C VAL A 25 -3.90 8.11 6.78
N VAL A 26 -2.69 8.00 7.30
CA VAL A 26 -1.71 6.97 6.92
C VAL A 26 -1.00 6.47 8.17
N ALA A 27 -0.68 5.18 8.21
CA ALA A 27 0.11 4.57 9.29
C ALA A 27 1.41 3.99 8.73
N HIS A 28 2.52 4.14 9.45
CA HIS A 28 3.82 3.56 9.13
C HIS A 28 4.36 2.81 10.35
N HIS A 29 5.02 1.68 10.11
CA HIS A 29 5.78 0.95 11.11
C HIS A 29 7.26 0.97 10.71
N ASN A 30 8.11 1.52 11.57
CA ASN A 30 9.54 1.68 11.26
C ASN A 30 10.30 0.37 11.05
N GLU A 31 9.77 -0.78 11.50
CA GLU A 31 10.44 -2.08 11.32
C GLU A 31 10.13 -2.79 10.01
N THR A 32 9.10 -2.41 9.26
CA THR A 32 8.88 -3.07 7.98
C THR A 32 9.72 -2.36 6.95
N SER A 33 10.84 -2.97 6.60
CA SER A 33 11.62 -2.52 5.46
C SER A 33 10.86 -2.72 4.14
N HIS A 34 9.72 -3.44 4.16
CA HIS A 34 8.84 -3.69 3.02
C HIS A 34 7.38 -3.34 3.31
N ILE A 35 6.82 -2.42 2.52
CA ILE A 35 5.38 -2.16 2.52
C ILE A 35 4.63 -3.31 1.83
N HIS A 36 3.57 -3.84 2.45
CA HIS A 36 2.80 -4.93 1.88
C HIS A 36 1.78 -4.46 0.83
N LEU A 37 1.95 -4.89 -0.43
CA LEU A 37 0.98 -4.69 -1.50
C LEU A 37 -0.19 -5.67 -1.38
N ARG A 38 -1.35 -5.26 -1.91
CA ARG A 38 -2.53 -6.11 -2.10
C ARG A 38 -2.90 -6.14 -3.57
N GLU A 39 -3.41 -7.29 -4.02
CA GLU A 39 -3.91 -7.46 -5.38
C GLU A 39 -4.97 -6.41 -5.69
N GLY A 40 -4.85 -5.75 -6.85
CA GLY A 40 -5.81 -4.77 -7.36
C GLY A 40 -5.80 -3.41 -6.65
N VAL A 41 -4.99 -3.21 -5.61
CA VAL A 41 -4.97 -1.96 -4.84
C VAL A 41 -3.73 -1.15 -5.17
N SER A 42 -3.93 -0.04 -5.88
CA SER A 42 -2.87 0.94 -6.17
C SER A 42 -2.45 1.70 -4.91
N MET A 43 -1.16 2.00 -4.78
CA MET A 43 -0.59 2.77 -3.69
C MET A 43 0.29 3.90 -4.22
N GLU A 44 0.03 5.12 -3.77
CA GLU A 44 0.81 6.32 -4.11
C GLU A 44 2.02 6.47 -3.18
N ASN A 45 3.18 6.84 -3.74
CA ASN A 45 4.41 7.12 -2.98
C ASN A 45 5.22 8.23 -3.66
N VAL A 46 6.17 8.77 -2.89
CA VAL A 46 7.19 9.72 -3.37
C VAL A 46 8.57 9.22 -3.02
N LEU A 47 9.54 9.52 -3.87
CA LEU A 47 10.96 9.21 -3.69
C LEU A 47 11.79 10.45 -4.02
N GLU A 48 12.78 10.71 -3.19
CA GLU A 48 13.87 11.62 -3.54
C GLU A 48 14.79 10.96 -4.56
N SER A 49 15.61 11.76 -5.23
CA SER A 49 16.57 11.26 -6.23
C SER A 49 17.50 10.19 -5.62
N ASN A 50 17.65 9.09 -6.35
CA ASN A 50 18.43 7.90 -6.02
C ASN A 50 18.00 7.18 -4.73
N GLN A 51 16.81 7.47 -4.19
CA GLN A 51 16.25 6.71 -3.07
C GLN A 51 15.45 5.50 -3.55
N TYR A 52 15.39 4.50 -2.68
CA TYR A 52 14.60 3.30 -2.88
C TYR A 52 13.42 3.24 -1.92
N LYS A 53 12.30 2.71 -2.41
CA LYS A 53 11.21 2.19 -1.57
C LYS A 53 11.05 0.72 -1.83
N PHE A 54 10.91 -0.07 -0.78
CA PHE A 54 10.73 -1.51 -0.91
C PHE A 54 9.32 -1.94 -0.51
N PHE A 55 8.81 -2.89 -1.27
CA PHE A 55 7.49 -3.47 -1.10
C PHE A 55 7.57 -4.99 -1.11
N LYS A 56 6.51 -5.62 -0.65
CA LYS A 56 6.34 -7.07 -0.65
C LYS A 56 4.94 -7.46 -1.06
N PHE A 57 4.83 -8.48 -1.91
CA PHE A 57 3.56 -9.08 -2.31
C PHE A 57 3.62 -10.59 -2.08
N VAL A 58 2.51 -11.19 -1.62
CA VAL A 58 2.43 -12.63 -1.36
C VAL A 58 1.30 -13.21 -2.20
N ASN A 59 1.66 -13.98 -3.23
CA ASN A 59 0.71 -14.76 -4.00
C ASN A 59 0.56 -16.15 -3.35
N ARG A 60 -0.68 -16.52 -2.98
CA ARG A 60 -1.04 -17.87 -2.50
C ARG A 60 -2.05 -18.55 -3.42
N ASP A 61 -2.30 -17.96 -4.58
CA ASP A 61 -3.26 -18.44 -5.54
C ASP A 61 -2.57 -19.42 -6.50
N SER A 62 -2.92 -20.70 -6.35
CA SER A 62 -2.40 -21.78 -7.17
C SER A 62 -2.91 -21.74 -8.62
N ASP A 63 -4.01 -21.03 -8.88
CA ASP A 63 -4.65 -20.90 -10.19
C ASP A 63 -4.18 -19.68 -10.97
N ALA A 64 -3.45 -18.78 -10.31
CA ALA A 64 -2.75 -17.66 -10.94
C ALA A 64 -1.89 -18.15 -12.13
N THR A 65 -2.01 -17.48 -13.27
CA THR A 65 -1.18 -17.66 -14.46
C THR A 65 -0.11 -16.58 -14.57
N ASN A 66 -0.42 -15.35 -14.14
CA ASN A 66 0.50 -14.23 -14.07
C ASN A 66 0.43 -13.50 -12.73
N VAL A 67 1.56 -13.00 -12.24
CA VAL A 67 1.63 -11.88 -11.29
C VAL A 67 2.27 -10.71 -12.00
N THR A 68 1.61 -9.57 -12.03
CA THR A 68 2.09 -8.34 -12.66
C THR A 68 2.27 -7.26 -11.61
N PHE A 69 3.39 -6.55 -11.69
CA PHE A 69 3.65 -5.35 -10.91
C PHE A 69 3.77 -4.19 -11.87
N THR A 70 2.98 -3.15 -11.64
CA THR A 70 2.99 -1.95 -12.47
C THR A 70 3.31 -0.76 -11.59
N VAL A 71 4.32 0.01 -12.00
CA VAL A 71 4.64 1.33 -11.46
C VAL A 71 4.25 2.36 -12.52
N ARG A 72 3.54 3.41 -12.11
CA ARG A 72 3.23 4.56 -12.98
C ARG A 72 3.73 5.82 -12.34
N SER A 73 4.65 6.49 -13.02
CA SER A 73 5.19 7.79 -12.60
C SER A 73 4.20 8.89 -12.98
N HIS A 74 3.80 9.69 -12.00
CA HIS A 74 3.02 10.92 -12.21
C HIS A 74 3.94 12.13 -12.44
N HIS A 75 5.13 12.07 -11.85
CA HIS A 75 6.20 13.05 -12.01
C HIS A 75 7.53 12.34 -11.78
N GLY A 76 8.58 12.73 -12.50
CA GLY A 76 9.89 12.09 -12.44
C GLY A 76 9.92 10.75 -13.17
N ASP A 77 10.92 9.93 -12.83
CA ASP A 77 11.15 8.61 -13.39
C ASP A 77 11.37 7.59 -12.26
N ALA A 78 10.61 6.50 -12.28
CA ALA A 78 10.68 5.43 -11.28
C ALA A 78 10.95 4.11 -11.99
N ASP A 79 12.04 3.46 -11.59
CA ASP A 79 12.41 2.14 -12.08
C ASP A 79 11.96 1.06 -11.10
N ILE A 80 11.42 -0.05 -11.61
CA ILE A 80 11.00 -1.20 -10.81
C ILE A 80 11.95 -2.41 -10.96
N PHE A 81 12.29 -3.01 -9.80
CA PHE A 81 13.07 -4.24 -9.68
C PHE A 81 12.29 -5.25 -8.83
N VAL A 82 12.20 -6.50 -9.26
CA VAL A 82 11.44 -7.54 -8.56
C VAL A 82 12.28 -8.80 -8.43
N SER A 83 12.25 -9.41 -7.24
CA SER A 83 12.87 -10.72 -6.98
C SER A 83 12.00 -11.59 -6.08
N LYS A 84 12.08 -12.91 -6.27
CA LYS A 84 11.49 -13.91 -5.35
C LYS A 84 12.44 -14.32 -4.23
N THR A 85 13.72 -13.97 -4.33
CA THR A 85 14.78 -14.41 -3.41
C THR A 85 15.51 -13.26 -2.75
N GLU A 86 15.87 -12.22 -3.50
CA GLU A 86 16.50 -11.02 -2.97
C GLU A 86 15.47 -10.17 -2.25
N LYS A 87 15.73 -9.83 -0.99
CA LYS A 87 14.79 -9.03 -0.19
C LYS A 87 14.84 -7.56 -0.59
N TYR A 88 15.99 -7.04 -0.98
CA TYR A 88 16.15 -5.64 -1.37
C TYR A 88 16.59 -5.53 -2.83
N PRO A 89 15.72 -5.94 -3.78
CA PRO A 89 16.11 -5.94 -5.17
C PRO A 89 16.41 -4.51 -5.62
N ASN A 90 17.47 -4.38 -6.39
CA ASN A 90 18.02 -3.13 -6.86
C ASN A 90 18.54 -3.31 -8.30
N GLU A 91 19.20 -2.29 -8.83
CA GLU A 91 19.72 -2.31 -10.21
C GLU A 91 20.78 -3.37 -10.52
N GLU A 92 21.42 -3.93 -9.49
CA GLU A 92 22.44 -4.98 -9.62
C GLU A 92 21.89 -6.37 -9.26
N HIS A 93 20.91 -6.44 -8.35
CA HIS A 93 20.41 -7.69 -7.78
C HIS A 93 18.89 -7.78 -7.95
N PHE A 94 18.43 -8.48 -8.99
CA PHE A 94 17.00 -8.66 -9.28
C PHE A 94 16.74 -9.95 -10.07
N ASP A 95 15.51 -10.45 -10.06
CA ASP A 95 15.09 -11.53 -10.97
C ASP A 95 14.56 -10.96 -12.28
N ARG A 96 13.77 -9.88 -12.19
CA ARG A 96 13.20 -9.13 -13.32
C ARG A 96 13.17 -7.63 -13.03
N LYS A 97 13.27 -6.84 -14.09
CA LYS A 97 13.03 -5.39 -14.10
C LYS A 97 12.18 -5.02 -15.31
N SER A 98 11.64 -3.81 -15.34
CA SER A 98 10.97 -3.31 -16.55
C SER A 98 11.97 -3.22 -17.69
N ASP A 99 11.58 -3.73 -18.86
CA ASP A 99 12.33 -3.55 -20.12
C ASP A 99 11.85 -2.30 -20.88
N LEU A 100 10.83 -1.61 -20.37
CA LEU A 100 10.32 -0.38 -20.96
C LEU A 100 11.28 0.76 -20.65
N SER A 101 11.71 1.48 -21.68
CA SER A 101 12.46 2.74 -21.52
C SER A 101 11.54 3.96 -21.39
N SER A 102 10.26 3.75 -21.10
CA SER A 102 9.26 4.82 -21.03
C SER A 102 9.20 5.39 -19.63
N ARG A 103 9.23 6.72 -19.51
CA ARG A 103 9.18 7.41 -18.20
C ARG A 103 7.83 7.33 -17.48
N PHE A 104 6.80 6.76 -18.11
CA PHE A 104 5.42 6.89 -17.63
C PHE A 104 4.89 5.63 -16.95
N ALA A 105 5.27 4.46 -17.43
CA ALA A 105 4.81 3.20 -16.88
C ALA A 105 5.86 2.11 -17.06
N ASP A 106 6.09 1.41 -15.95
CA ASP A 106 7.03 0.33 -15.80
C ASP A 106 6.26 -0.92 -15.38
N GLU A 107 6.53 -2.04 -16.06
CA GLU A 107 5.80 -3.29 -15.83
C GLU A 107 6.74 -4.48 -15.72
N VAL A 108 6.53 -5.29 -14.67
CA VAL A 108 7.21 -6.57 -14.48
C VAL A 108 6.19 -7.68 -14.33
N VAL A 109 6.25 -8.66 -15.22
CA VAL A 109 5.34 -9.81 -15.24
C VAL A 109 6.09 -11.10 -14.91
N PHE A 110 5.53 -11.91 -14.02
CA PHE A 110 5.92 -13.30 -13.77
C PHE A 110 4.83 -14.24 -14.27
N SER A 111 5.11 -14.98 -15.34
CA SER A 111 4.18 -15.92 -15.94
C SER A 111 4.56 -17.37 -15.69
N LYS A 112 3.56 -18.22 -15.44
CA LYS A 112 3.77 -19.68 -15.49
C LYS A 112 4.29 -20.09 -16.86
N ASN A 113 5.36 -20.88 -16.89
CA ASN A 113 5.94 -21.42 -18.12
C ASN A 113 6.67 -22.75 -17.84
N LYS A 114 7.32 -23.33 -18.85
CA LYS A 114 8.03 -24.61 -18.73
C LYS A 114 9.10 -24.61 -17.61
N LYS A 115 9.74 -23.47 -17.34
CA LYS A 115 10.77 -23.29 -16.30
C LYS A 115 10.17 -22.87 -14.95
N MET A 116 9.07 -22.11 -14.95
CA MET A 116 8.38 -21.64 -13.74
C MET A 116 6.97 -22.26 -13.66
N LYS A 117 6.87 -23.44 -13.04
CA LYS A 117 5.60 -24.18 -12.95
C LYS A 117 4.60 -23.58 -11.95
N SER A 118 5.09 -22.87 -10.93
CA SER A 118 4.26 -22.12 -9.98
C SER A 118 4.75 -20.68 -9.86
N ILE A 119 3.80 -19.76 -9.74
CA ILE A 119 4.00 -18.34 -9.44
C ILE A 119 3.50 -17.99 -8.03
N GLU A 120 3.25 -18.99 -7.19
CA GLU A 120 3.02 -18.77 -5.76
C GLU A 120 4.31 -18.32 -5.08
N GLY A 121 4.16 -17.66 -3.95
CA GLY A 121 5.24 -17.27 -3.08
C GLY A 121 5.30 -15.78 -2.81
N THR A 122 6.42 -15.37 -2.23
CA THR A 122 6.70 -13.98 -1.92
C THR A 122 7.45 -13.34 -3.07
N TYR A 123 7.05 -12.11 -3.39
CA TYR A 123 7.73 -11.21 -4.30
C TYR A 123 8.20 -10.02 -3.48
N TYR A 124 9.47 -9.70 -3.59
CA TYR A 124 10.07 -8.48 -3.07
C TYR A 124 10.23 -7.51 -4.24
N ILE A 125 9.89 -6.25 -4.01
CA ILE A 125 9.87 -5.21 -5.02
C ILE A 125 10.70 -4.04 -4.49
N GLY A 126 11.60 -3.53 -5.32
CA GLY A 126 12.33 -2.29 -5.11
C GLY A 126 11.90 -1.30 -6.18
N VAL A 127 11.55 -0.09 -5.77
CA VAL A 127 11.29 1.03 -6.68
C VAL A 127 12.34 2.10 -6.42
N LYS A 128 13.06 2.51 -7.46
CA LYS A 128 14.09 3.55 -7.40
C LYS A 128 13.57 4.83 -8.05
N GLY A 129 13.70 5.96 -7.38
CA GLY A 129 13.54 7.27 -8.04
C GLY A 129 14.85 7.65 -8.71
N VAL A 130 14.88 7.81 -10.04
CA VAL A 130 16.07 8.34 -10.73
C VAL A 130 16.28 9.81 -10.33
N GLU A 131 15.17 10.54 -10.29
CA GLU A 131 15.06 11.90 -9.79
C GLU A 131 13.99 11.99 -8.69
N TYR A 132 13.58 13.20 -8.30
CA TYR A 132 12.41 13.34 -7.44
C TYR A 132 11.19 12.80 -8.19
N THR A 133 10.58 11.75 -7.65
CA THR A 133 9.56 10.98 -8.36
C THR A 133 8.34 10.77 -7.48
N SER A 134 7.17 11.09 -8.00
CA SER A 134 5.88 10.67 -7.43
C SER A 134 5.26 9.61 -8.33
N TYR A 135 4.84 8.48 -7.75
CA TYR A 135 4.37 7.34 -8.52
C TYR A 135 3.28 6.56 -7.78
N SER A 136 2.56 5.75 -8.55
CA SER A 136 1.66 4.72 -8.03
C SER A 136 2.22 3.33 -8.33
N ILE A 137 2.00 2.38 -7.42
CA ILE A 137 2.35 0.96 -7.60
C ILE A 137 1.14 0.07 -7.35
N ILE A 138 0.93 -0.91 -8.23
CA ILE A 138 -0.12 -1.93 -8.11
C ILE A 138 0.42 -3.31 -8.41
N ALA A 139 -0.06 -4.32 -7.67
CA ALA A 139 0.13 -5.72 -8.00
C ALA A 139 -1.20 -6.29 -8.51
N SER A 140 -1.17 -7.06 -9.60
CA SER A 140 -2.35 -7.75 -10.14
C SER A 140 -2.03 -9.22 -10.42
N ILE A 141 -3.06 -10.07 -10.32
CA ILE A 141 -2.98 -11.49 -10.65
C ILE A 141 -3.92 -11.73 -11.82
N THR A 142 -3.47 -12.50 -12.81
CA THR A 142 -4.34 -13.08 -13.82
C THR A 142 -4.57 -14.54 -13.49
N ARG A 143 -5.81 -15.02 -13.52
CA ARG A 143 -6.15 -16.43 -13.29
C ARG A 143 -6.51 -17.11 -14.61
N LYS A 144 -6.50 -18.44 -14.61
CA LYS A 144 -6.93 -19.23 -15.76
C LYS A 144 -8.47 -19.19 -15.85
N GLY A 145 -9.01 -18.30 -16.68
CA GLY A 145 -10.45 -18.25 -16.96
C GLY A 145 -11.16 -16.96 -16.55
N ASP A 146 -10.45 -15.91 -16.14
CA ASP A 146 -11.05 -14.60 -15.83
C ASP A 146 -11.79 -14.04 -17.06
N LYS A 147 -13.11 -14.26 -17.10
CA LYS A 147 -14.08 -13.36 -17.69
C LYS A 147 -14.66 -12.60 -16.52
N GLY A 148 -14.51 -11.27 -16.52
CA GLY A 148 -14.90 -10.44 -15.40
C GLY A 148 -16.41 -10.49 -15.17
N ASP A 149 -16.78 -10.79 -13.93
CA ASP A 149 -18.14 -10.60 -13.42
C ASP A 149 -18.01 -9.75 -12.15
N ASP A 150 -18.52 -8.52 -12.23
CA ASP A 150 -18.71 -7.61 -11.11
C ASP A 150 -19.98 -8.03 -10.34
N GLU A 151 -19.90 -8.16 -9.02
CA GLU A 151 -21.10 -8.27 -8.18
C GLU A 151 -21.09 -7.22 -7.05
N ASP A 152 -22.18 -6.44 -7.05
CA ASP A 152 -22.60 -5.45 -6.07
C ASP A 152 -22.97 -6.12 -4.74
N ASP A 153 -22.44 -5.59 -3.64
CA ASP A 153 -22.72 -6.10 -2.29
C ASP A 153 -23.77 -5.24 -1.55
N VAL A 154 -24.75 -5.92 -0.96
CA VAL A 154 -25.94 -5.39 -0.27
C VAL A 154 -25.62 -4.99 1.18
N VAL A 155 -26.08 -3.81 1.61
CA VAL A 155 -25.78 -3.23 2.94
C VAL A 155 -26.79 -3.67 4.02
N GLY A 156 -26.29 -4.40 5.04
CA GLY A 156 -26.96 -4.63 6.32
C GLY A 156 -26.73 -3.54 7.38
N PRO A 157 -27.30 -3.65 8.59
CA PRO A 157 -27.29 -2.59 9.60
C PRO A 157 -25.88 -2.24 10.09
N ARG A 158 -25.60 -0.93 10.20
CA ARG A 158 -24.28 -0.33 10.47
C ARG A 158 -23.77 -0.61 11.89
N GLU A 159 -23.05 -1.70 12.07
CA GLU A 159 -22.03 -1.78 13.12
C GLU A 159 -20.94 -0.75 12.84
N ILE A 160 -20.49 0.00 13.86
CA ILE A 160 -19.36 0.93 13.71
C ILE A 160 -18.09 0.10 13.62
N VAL A 161 -17.72 -0.32 12.41
CA VAL A 161 -16.52 -1.13 12.17
C VAL A 161 -15.33 -0.19 11.91
N PRO A 162 -14.27 -0.21 12.74
CA PRO A 162 -13.07 0.58 12.47
C PRO A 162 -12.40 0.16 11.17
N PHE A 163 -12.10 1.13 10.33
CA PHE A 163 -11.43 0.94 9.06
C PHE A 163 -9.98 0.50 9.29
N GLN A 164 -9.59 -0.64 8.73
CA GLN A 164 -8.23 -1.15 8.85
C GLN A 164 -7.26 -0.33 7.99
N LEU A 165 -6.49 0.56 8.62
CA LEU A 165 -5.34 1.21 8.01
C LEU A 165 -4.33 0.15 7.59
N ARG A 166 -3.71 0.45 6.45
CA ARG A 166 -2.64 -0.35 5.86
C ARG A 166 -1.39 0.50 5.86
N GLU A 167 -0.27 -0.17 6.05
CA GLU A 167 1.01 0.50 6.14
C GLU A 167 1.33 1.27 4.86
N GLY A 168 1.69 2.54 4.99
CA GLY A 168 2.00 3.44 3.89
C GLY A 168 0.83 3.83 2.99
N VAL A 169 -0.38 3.30 3.20
CA VAL A 169 -1.54 3.64 2.38
C VAL A 169 -2.27 4.83 2.97
N THR A 170 -2.28 5.93 2.23
CA THR A 170 -3.08 7.12 2.55
C THR A 170 -4.55 6.87 2.25
N HIS A 171 -5.41 7.10 3.23
CA HIS A 171 -6.86 7.02 3.10
C HIS A 171 -7.48 8.41 3.26
N ASN A 172 -8.16 8.90 2.21
CA ASN A 172 -8.80 10.22 2.20
C ASN A 172 -10.25 10.11 2.66
N GLU A 173 -10.66 10.97 3.58
CA GLU A 173 -11.97 10.94 4.22
C GLU A 173 -12.52 12.34 4.47
N PHE A 174 -13.81 12.38 4.81
CA PHE A 174 -14.44 13.57 5.34
C PHE A 174 -15.20 13.26 6.64
N LEU A 175 -15.26 14.26 7.50
CA LEU A 175 -16.11 14.31 8.68
C LEU A 175 -17.25 15.27 8.41
N SER A 176 -18.45 14.91 8.85
CA SER A 176 -19.58 15.83 8.98
C SER A 176 -19.99 15.97 10.45
N GLU A 177 -20.79 16.99 10.76
CA GLU A 177 -21.34 17.21 12.10
C GLU A 177 -21.84 15.90 12.75
N LYS A 178 -21.43 15.68 14.00
CA LYS A 178 -21.80 14.51 14.84
C LYS A 178 -21.31 13.14 14.33
N THR A 179 -20.50 13.08 13.28
CA THR A 179 -19.88 11.83 12.84
C THR A 179 -18.51 11.62 13.47
N LYS A 180 -18.18 10.36 13.71
CA LYS A 180 -16.86 9.90 14.13
C LYS A 180 -16.38 8.86 13.14
N LYS A 181 -15.10 8.92 12.77
CA LYS A 181 -14.44 7.89 11.98
C LYS A 181 -13.50 7.13 12.89
N TYR A 182 -13.50 5.81 12.74
CA TYR A 182 -12.67 4.92 13.53
C TYR A 182 -11.75 4.17 12.58
N TYR A 183 -10.49 4.11 12.95
CA TYR A 183 -9.45 3.43 12.22
C TYR A 183 -8.74 2.46 13.15
N LYS A 184 -8.17 1.41 12.56
CA LYS A 184 -7.30 0.49 13.27
C LYS A 184 -6.07 0.19 12.43
N PHE A 185 -4.90 0.15 13.04
CA PHE A 185 -3.67 -0.31 12.42
C PHE A 185 -3.17 -1.54 13.18
N LYS A 186 -2.98 -2.64 12.46
CA LYS A 186 -2.53 -3.92 13.01
C LYS A 186 -1.14 -4.20 12.47
N THR A 187 -0.18 -4.40 13.36
CA THR A 187 1.18 -4.77 12.98
C THR A 187 1.70 -5.84 13.93
N THR A 188 2.90 -6.35 13.64
CA THR A 188 3.57 -7.38 14.44
C THR A 188 4.99 -6.91 14.72
N MET A 189 5.30 -6.74 16.00
CA MET A 189 6.62 -6.33 16.49
C MET A 189 7.56 -7.55 16.56
N ARG A 190 8.80 -7.39 16.07
CA ARG A 190 9.85 -8.43 16.13
C ARG A 190 11.03 -7.97 17.00
N GLY A 191 11.41 -8.78 17.98
CA GLY A 191 12.62 -8.53 18.78
C GLY A 191 12.42 -7.53 19.92
N GLU A 192 13.52 -6.95 20.39
CA GLU A 192 13.60 -5.92 21.44
C GLU A 192 13.87 -4.51 20.87
N ASP A 193 13.80 -4.36 19.54
CA ASP A 193 14.10 -3.09 18.86
C ASP A 193 13.06 -2.01 19.18
N ILE A 194 13.46 -0.74 19.02
CA ILE A 194 12.58 0.40 19.25
C ILE A 194 11.58 0.50 18.09
N HIS A 195 10.36 0.04 18.34
CA HIS A 195 9.25 0.16 17.39
C HIS A 195 8.65 1.57 17.42
N ASP A 196 8.67 2.25 16.29
CA ASP A 196 7.99 3.52 16.06
C ASP A 196 6.83 3.32 15.10
N ILE A 197 5.64 3.69 15.57
CA ILE A 197 4.40 3.62 14.82
C ILE A 197 3.94 5.04 14.60
N ARG A 198 4.11 5.50 13.37
CA ARG A 198 3.70 6.84 12.99
C ARG A 198 2.37 6.79 12.29
N ILE A 199 1.32 7.31 12.95
CA ILE A 199 0.04 7.58 12.30
C ILE A 199 -0.02 9.08 12.02
N THR A 200 -0.06 9.43 10.73
CA THR A 200 -0.14 10.81 10.27
C THR A 200 -1.57 11.11 9.81
N LEU A 201 -2.15 12.17 10.38
CA LEU A 201 -3.39 12.77 9.92
C LEU A 201 -3.04 14.10 9.24
N THR A 202 -3.54 14.35 8.04
CA THR A 202 -3.29 15.60 7.30
C THR A 202 -4.61 16.23 6.90
N ALA A 203 -4.87 17.46 7.35
CA ALA A 203 -6.08 18.17 6.94
C ALA A 203 -5.90 18.71 5.52
N SER A 204 -6.82 18.42 4.63
CA SER A 204 -6.93 19.12 3.35
C SER A 204 -7.89 20.31 3.43
N SER A 205 -8.87 20.27 4.33
CA SER A 205 -9.69 21.43 4.71
C SER A 205 -10.38 21.24 6.07
N GLY A 206 -10.74 22.36 6.70
CA GLY A 206 -11.38 22.38 8.01
C GLY A 206 -10.46 21.90 9.14
N LYS A 207 -11.07 21.59 10.29
CA LYS A 207 -10.36 21.15 11.51
C LYS A 207 -10.88 19.80 11.98
N TYR A 208 -10.01 19.01 12.58
CA TYR A 208 -10.36 17.77 13.26
C TYR A 208 -9.62 17.68 14.60
N GLN A 209 -10.12 16.79 15.44
CA GLN A 209 -9.44 16.28 16.63
C GLN A 209 -9.35 14.76 16.53
N TYR A 210 -8.36 14.17 17.18
CA TYR A 210 -8.16 12.73 17.14
C TYR A 210 -7.74 12.17 18.50
N PHE A 211 -8.01 10.88 18.68
CA PHE A 211 -7.64 10.11 19.85
C PHE A 211 -7.01 8.80 19.40
N VAL A 212 -5.89 8.42 20.00
CA VAL A 212 -5.14 7.19 19.69
C VAL A 212 -5.11 6.30 20.93
N ARG A 213 -5.35 4.99 20.76
CA ARG A 213 -5.22 3.96 21.80
C ARG A 213 -4.47 2.74 21.31
#